data_AF-A0A507R0C2-F1
#
_entry.id   AF-A0A507R0C2-F1
#
_cell.length_a   1.000
_cell.length_b   1.000
_cell.length_c   1.000
_cell.angle_alpha   90.00
_cell.angle_beta   90.00
_cell.angle_gamma   90.00
#
_symmetry.space_group_name_H-M   'P 1'
#
loop_
_entity.id
_entity.type
_entity.pdbx_description
1 polymer ?
#
loop_
_entity_poly.entity_id
_entity_poly.type
_entity_poly.pdbx_seq_one_letter_code
_entity_poly.pdbx_strand_id
1 'polypeptide(L)'
;MPLISNKIPAWDTRKILNALRAPGRRTTIQATASTQLPDTLHIVPGRPVQHETVETAEISETSSADQGGIDLEKQLPEKTPVQITDDGESPSPDIDLGEADLGGRNPSRFGRAYDAVTAFAGTRITFGFTLTCLIVWGIVGGVCGATDTWQIVLQDASSIQCYFSDSLLMRQQQKSTRELTTLICHLRSRSATCRRLVEGKLRQDNIESKVPNGPVEIELEERLRDAIKLPTENILDVLSNWVALSFGSIFAFIVFWGGIIVWLAFGNKLAWGNEWQLYANTATAAELTFTSMFLQNIRQRHMTYLKDCLRSLIKADRQMEQRAREITGDAEPNPICQVAPEKITRGNRAIDYYASIVGSGVGLFISALVFIAWIAVGNTMEWNSNWWLIIGTYTGLVGFIDGFALRNVYFRETKGLDTYFQALAKEDGALYDLLRIPPSTDALPAEDSIQYRISYGIGMACSLPHSVLASVVIVVALICIASGLRWSVTGQLLCNTPTMIIEGFLLLVLMQAHNMSNRRRRAQLREILVRRLRINAQMQRIWKDKK
;
A
#
# COMPACT_ATOMS: atom_id res chain seq x y z
N MET A 1 -9.45 -53.38 -22.19
CA MET A 1 -9.44 -52.59 -23.45
C MET A 1 -8.44 -51.45 -23.30
N PRO A 2 -7.70 -51.06 -24.35
CA PRO A 2 -6.23 -51.01 -24.34
C PRO A 2 -5.60 -49.72 -23.76
N LEU A 3 -4.42 -49.91 -23.17
CA LEU A 3 -3.47 -48.90 -22.73
C LEU A 3 -2.90 -48.12 -23.93
N ILE A 4 -3.11 -46.81 -23.97
CA ILE A 4 -2.43 -45.90 -24.90
C ILE A 4 -1.27 -45.23 -24.13
N SER A 5 -0.06 -45.76 -24.35
CA SER A 5 1.20 -45.14 -23.97
C SER A 5 1.54 -44.04 -24.99
N ASN A 6 1.34 -42.78 -24.61
CA ASN A 6 1.94 -41.64 -25.32
C ASN A 6 3.09 -41.06 -24.48
N LYS A 7 4.32 -41.24 -25.00
CA LYS A 7 5.54 -40.60 -24.50
C LYS A 7 5.41 -39.08 -24.65
N ILE A 8 5.33 -38.38 -23.53
CA ILE A 8 5.52 -36.93 -23.47
C ILE A 8 7.02 -36.65 -23.68
N PRO A 9 7.42 -35.73 -24.58
CA PRO A 9 8.83 -35.39 -24.76
C PRO A 9 9.38 -34.73 -23.49
N ALA A 10 10.55 -35.19 -23.04
CA ALA A 10 11.25 -34.61 -21.90
C ALA A 10 11.59 -33.15 -22.18
N TRP A 11 11.16 -32.27 -21.27
CA TRP A 11 11.42 -30.84 -21.33
C TRP A 11 12.89 -30.58 -21.03
N ASP A 12 13.65 -30.15 -22.04
CA ASP A 12 15.07 -29.84 -21.91
C ASP A 12 15.25 -28.50 -21.18
N THR A 13 15.36 -28.59 -19.85
CA THR A 13 15.56 -27.47 -18.93
C THR A 13 16.81 -26.64 -19.25
N ARG A 14 17.79 -27.17 -19.99
CA ARG A 14 18.98 -26.41 -20.41
C ARG A 14 18.68 -25.40 -21.51
N LYS A 15 17.73 -25.67 -22.42
CA LYS A 15 17.33 -24.70 -23.46
C LYS A 15 16.62 -23.48 -22.87
N ILE A 16 15.81 -23.68 -21.82
CA ILE A 16 15.11 -22.59 -21.13
C ILE A 16 16.10 -21.72 -20.33
N LEU A 17 17.06 -22.34 -19.64
CA LEU A 17 18.10 -21.59 -18.92
C LEU A 17 19.02 -20.79 -19.85
N ASN A 18 19.28 -21.28 -21.06
CA ASN A 18 20.10 -20.56 -22.04
C ASN A 18 19.34 -19.41 -22.73
N ALA A 19 18.01 -19.53 -22.90
CA ALA A 19 17.17 -18.44 -23.41
C ALA A 19 17.07 -17.27 -22.40
N LEU A 20 17.15 -17.54 -21.10
CA LEU A 20 17.11 -16.54 -20.04
C LEU A 20 18.47 -15.85 -19.79
N ARG A 21 19.57 -16.32 -20.39
CA ARG A 21 20.93 -15.79 -20.18
C ARG A 21 21.47 -14.91 -21.31
N ALA A 22 20.76 -14.71 -22.41
CA ALA A 22 21.26 -13.91 -23.53
C ALA A 22 20.87 -12.42 -23.37
N PRO A 23 21.83 -11.49 -23.16
CA PRO A 23 21.53 -10.07 -23.18
C PRO A 23 21.56 -9.55 -24.62
N GLY A 24 20.50 -8.86 -25.02
CA GLY A 24 20.51 -7.95 -26.17
C GLY A 24 20.43 -8.58 -27.56
N ARG A 25 19.21 -8.79 -28.06
CA ARG A 25 18.87 -8.57 -29.48
C ARG A 25 17.52 -7.87 -29.58
N ARG A 26 17.55 -6.60 -29.95
CA ARG A 26 16.39 -5.90 -30.53
C ARG A 26 16.15 -6.53 -31.90
N THR A 27 15.08 -7.30 -32.03
CA THR A 27 14.54 -7.64 -33.33
C THR A 27 13.59 -6.52 -33.73
N THR A 28 14.08 -5.61 -34.59
CA THR A 28 13.23 -4.64 -35.28
C THR A 28 12.34 -5.41 -36.25
N ILE A 29 11.04 -5.48 -35.97
CA ILE A 29 10.05 -5.92 -36.95
C ILE A 29 9.42 -4.64 -37.51
N GLN A 30 9.82 -4.28 -38.73
CA GLN A 30 9.05 -3.38 -39.58
C GLN A 30 7.77 -4.10 -39.98
N ALA A 31 6.63 -3.53 -39.60
CA ALA A 31 5.34 -3.88 -40.17
C ALA A 31 4.85 -2.71 -41.03
N THR A 32 5.12 -2.80 -42.32
CA THR A 32 4.39 -2.10 -43.38
C THR A 32 3.04 -2.79 -43.54
N ALA A 33 1.95 -2.09 -43.21
CA ALA A 33 0.62 -2.43 -43.72
C ALA A 33 -0.23 -1.16 -43.77
N SER A 34 -0.32 -0.61 -44.98
CA SER A 34 -1.34 0.31 -45.44
C SER A 34 -2.72 -0.34 -45.31
N THR A 35 -3.67 0.32 -44.66
CA THR A 35 -5.09 0.14 -45.01
C THR A 35 -5.87 1.40 -44.68
N GLN A 36 -6.64 1.82 -45.68
CA GLN A 36 -7.39 3.07 -45.77
C GLN A 36 -8.50 3.17 -44.72
N LEU A 37 -8.71 4.39 -44.21
CA LEU A 37 -9.93 4.82 -43.55
C LEU A 37 -11.15 4.68 -44.48
N PRO A 38 -12.34 4.55 -43.89
CA PRO A 38 -13.46 5.38 -44.31
C PRO A 38 -13.93 6.30 -43.18
N ASP A 39 -14.25 7.53 -43.61
CA ASP A 39 -14.81 8.62 -42.84
C ASP A 39 -16.24 8.36 -42.32
N THR A 40 -16.65 9.26 -41.43
CA THR A 40 -18.02 9.61 -40.99
C THR A 40 -18.62 8.83 -39.81
N LEU A 41 -18.59 9.48 -38.64
CA LEU A 41 -19.76 9.57 -37.77
C LEU A 41 -19.70 10.85 -36.91
N HIS A 42 -20.56 11.80 -37.28
CA HIS A 42 -20.86 13.02 -36.54
C HIS A 42 -21.42 12.68 -35.16
N ILE A 43 -20.82 13.22 -34.09
CA ILE A 43 -21.44 13.28 -32.76
C ILE A 43 -21.54 14.75 -32.35
N VAL A 44 -22.78 15.17 -32.13
CA VAL A 44 -23.24 16.48 -31.70
C VAL A 44 -22.86 16.73 -30.23
N PRO A 45 -22.29 17.89 -29.85
CA PRO A 45 -22.11 18.24 -28.45
C PRO A 45 -23.42 18.77 -27.84
N GLY A 46 -23.96 18.01 -26.87
CA GLY A 46 -25.09 18.41 -26.03
C GLY A 46 -24.70 19.42 -24.95
N ARG A 47 -25.66 20.29 -24.64
CA ARG A 47 -25.61 21.50 -23.79
C ARG A 47 -25.03 21.34 -22.37
N PRO A 48 -24.55 22.45 -21.78
CA PRO A 48 -24.20 22.53 -20.36
C PRO A 48 -25.45 22.54 -19.47
N VAL A 49 -25.41 21.77 -18.38
CA VAL A 49 -26.42 21.79 -17.31
C VAL A 49 -26.14 22.94 -16.36
N GLN A 50 -27.21 23.64 -16.00
CA GLN A 50 -27.27 24.87 -15.21
C GLN A 50 -26.82 24.65 -13.76
N HIS A 51 -26.16 25.69 -13.23
CA HIS A 51 -25.92 25.90 -11.81
C HIS A 51 -27.26 26.05 -11.07
N GLU A 52 -27.47 25.26 -10.03
CA GLU A 52 -28.51 25.48 -9.04
C GLU A 52 -27.85 26.03 -7.78
N THR A 53 -28.19 27.29 -7.50
CA THR A 53 -27.85 28.09 -6.34
C THR A 53 -28.57 27.53 -5.12
N VAL A 54 -27.85 27.14 -4.07
CA VAL A 54 -28.45 26.83 -2.76
C VAL A 54 -28.02 27.89 -1.76
N GLU A 55 -29.06 28.51 -1.19
CA GLU A 55 -29.09 29.54 -0.17
C GLU A 55 -28.14 29.29 1.02
N THR A 56 -27.38 30.34 1.32
CA THR A 56 -26.81 30.65 2.62
C THR A 56 -27.92 30.96 3.63
N ALA A 57 -28.01 30.15 4.68
CA ALA A 57 -28.70 30.52 5.91
C ALA A 57 -27.68 30.96 6.97
N GLU A 58 -27.72 32.25 7.29
CA GLU A 58 -27.11 32.86 8.47
C GLU A 58 -27.72 32.29 9.75
N ILE A 59 -26.89 31.92 10.73
CA ILE A 59 -27.32 31.91 12.14
C ILE A 59 -26.20 32.56 12.97
N SER A 60 -26.60 33.63 13.65
CA SER A 60 -25.83 34.49 14.54
C SER A 60 -25.16 33.79 15.71
N GLU A 61 -24.08 34.46 16.12
CA GLU A 61 -23.33 34.37 17.36
C GLU A 61 -24.20 34.32 18.63
N THR A 62 -23.76 33.54 19.62
CA THR A 62 -23.79 33.97 21.02
C THR A 62 -22.47 33.60 21.70
N SER A 63 -21.77 34.65 22.10
CA SER A 63 -20.62 34.68 22.99
C SER A 63 -21.00 34.27 24.41
N SER A 64 -20.13 33.51 25.08
CA SER A 64 -19.94 33.60 26.53
C SER A 64 -18.53 33.14 26.85
N ALA A 65 -17.72 34.11 27.27
CA ALA A 65 -16.40 33.95 27.85
C ALA A 65 -16.47 33.13 29.15
N ASP A 66 -15.46 32.30 29.39
CA ASP A 66 -15.00 32.10 30.75
C ASP A 66 -13.48 31.91 30.80
N GLN A 67 -12.89 32.58 31.78
CA GLN A 67 -11.46 32.74 32.00
C GLN A 67 -10.93 31.58 32.84
N GLY A 68 -9.72 31.11 32.52
CA GLY A 68 -9.00 30.13 33.34
C GLY A 68 -7.52 30.14 32.99
N GLY A 69 -6.79 31.14 33.46
CA GLY A 69 -5.35 31.23 33.34
C GLY A 69 -4.64 30.20 34.21
N ILE A 70 -3.60 29.57 33.68
CA ILE A 70 -2.57 28.88 34.45
C ILE A 70 -1.20 29.24 33.85
N ASP A 71 -0.44 29.98 34.65
CA ASP A 71 0.98 30.27 34.49
C ASP A 71 1.81 28.97 34.47
N LEU A 72 2.71 28.85 33.49
CA LEU A 72 3.79 27.86 33.51
C LEU A 72 5.06 28.46 32.86
N GLU A 73 5.48 29.59 33.41
CA GLU A 73 6.86 30.06 33.32
C GLU A 73 7.65 29.48 34.50
N LYS A 74 8.44 28.44 34.23
CA LYS A 74 9.70 28.08 34.92
C LYS A 74 10.13 26.67 34.52
N GLN A 75 11.27 26.59 33.83
CA GLN A 75 12.37 25.61 33.98
C GLN A 75 13.07 25.39 32.63
N LEU A 76 14.00 26.28 32.29
CA LEU A 76 15.13 25.94 31.41
C LEU A 76 16.28 25.43 32.29
N PRO A 77 16.92 24.29 31.98
CA PRO A 77 18.27 24.01 32.44
C PRO A 77 19.30 24.54 31.43
N GLU A 78 20.10 25.45 31.97
CA GLU A 78 21.51 25.78 31.74
C GLU A 78 22.31 24.97 30.69
N LYS A 79 23.00 25.71 29.80
CA LYS A 79 23.94 25.22 28.80
C LYS A 79 25.27 24.80 29.44
N THR A 80 25.74 23.59 29.17
CA THR A 80 27.14 23.19 29.36
C THR A 80 27.85 23.11 28.00
N PRO A 81 29.08 23.65 27.83
CA PRO A 81 29.74 23.69 26.54
C PRO A 81 30.33 22.33 26.18
N VAL A 82 30.00 21.81 24.99
CA VAL A 82 30.59 20.57 24.46
C VAL A 82 31.89 20.92 23.74
N GLN A 83 32.99 20.36 24.24
CA GLN A 83 34.31 20.35 23.61
C GLN A 83 34.28 19.48 22.34
N ILE A 84 34.83 20.00 21.25
CA ILE A 84 35.06 19.25 20.01
C ILE A 84 36.44 18.61 20.11
N THR A 85 36.48 17.29 20.22
CA THR A 85 37.69 16.49 19.93
C THR A 85 37.51 15.83 18.57
N ASP A 86 38.51 16.07 17.72
CA ASP A 86 38.68 15.59 16.36
C ASP A 86 39.32 14.19 16.42
N ASP A 87 38.60 13.13 16.04
CA ASP A 87 39.17 11.79 15.84
C ASP A 87 38.24 10.90 14.98
N GLY A 88 38.80 10.36 13.89
CA GLY A 88 38.60 8.95 13.54
C GLY A 88 37.31 8.51 12.83
N GLU A 89 37.45 8.29 11.52
CA GLU A 89 36.55 7.54 10.64
C GLU A 89 35.96 6.28 11.31
N SER A 90 34.68 6.36 11.65
CA SER A 90 33.87 5.28 12.21
C SER A 90 32.64 5.06 11.32
N PRO A 91 32.18 3.80 11.14
CA PRO A 91 31.09 3.48 10.24
C PRO A 91 29.84 4.23 10.70
N SER A 92 29.26 5.01 9.79
CA SER A 92 28.13 5.89 10.08
C SER A 92 27.02 5.13 10.83
N PRO A 93 26.51 5.66 11.95
CA PRO A 93 25.39 5.05 12.64
C PRO A 93 24.19 5.05 11.69
N ASP A 94 23.47 3.92 11.65
CA ASP A 94 22.17 3.83 10.98
C ASP A 94 21.29 5.00 11.44
N ILE A 95 21.14 6.01 10.59
CA ILE A 95 20.26 7.14 10.86
C ILE A 95 18.83 6.60 10.78
N ASP A 96 18.24 6.33 11.95
CA ASP A 96 16.83 5.99 12.07
C ASP A 96 15.98 7.22 11.74
N LEU A 97 15.73 7.38 10.44
CA LEU A 97 14.84 8.39 9.86
C LEU A 97 13.36 8.23 10.29
N GLY A 98 13.03 7.20 11.08
CA GLY A 98 11.68 6.91 11.52
C GLY A 98 11.15 7.82 12.63
N GLU A 99 12.01 8.38 13.47
CA GLU A 99 11.56 9.02 14.72
C GLU A 99 12.17 10.40 14.99
N ALA A 100 13.45 10.62 14.68
CA ALA A 100 14.14 11.88 14.99
C ALA A 100 13.90 13.00 13.96
N ASP A 101 13.61 12.67 12.71
CA ASP A 101 13.64 13.65 11.60
C ASP A 101 12.25 14.12 11.13
N LEU A 102 11.20 13.32 11.38
CA LEU A 102 9.82 13.61 10.98
C LEU A 102 8.95 14.14 12.13
N GLY A 103 9.55 14.48 13.28
CA GLY A 103 8.88 15.18 14.39
C GLY A 103 7.66 14.46 14.97
N GLY A 104 7.58 13.13 14.83
CA GLY A 104 6.42 12.35 15.26
C GLY A 104 6.36 12.18 16.78
N ARG A 105 5.16 12.24 17.35
CA ARG A 105 4.90 11.86 18.76
C ARG A 105 5.45 10.45 19.03
N ASN A 106 6.26 10.30 20.07
CA ASN A 106 6.82 9.00 20.48
C ASN A 106 5.69 7.94 20.58
N PRO A 107 5.78 6.83 19.82
CA PRO A 107 4.82 5.76 19.91
C PRO A 107 4.87 5.14 21.30
N SER A 108 3.70 4.77 21.82
CA SER A 108 3.61 4.04 23.09
C SER A 108 4.46 2.75 23.02
N ARG A 109 4.92 2.25 24.18
CA ARG A 109 5.69 0.99 24.25
C ARG A 109 4.99 -0.15 23.50
N PHE A 110 3.67 -0.21 23.64
CA PHE A 110 2.83 -1.17 22.94
C PHE A 110 2.76 -0.94 21.43
N GLY A 111 2.67 0.32 20.98
CA GLY A 111 2.75 0.67 19.55
C GLY A 111 4.07 0.26 18.90
N ARG A 112 5.19 0.38 19.62
CA ARG A 112 6.51 -0.09 19.15
C ARG A 112 6.60 -1.61 19.05
N ALA A 113 6.08 -2.32 20.05
CA ALA A 113 6.00 -3.78 20.00
C ALA A 113 5.13 -4.25 18.81
N TYR A 114 3.98 -3.60 18.58
CA TYR A 114 3.11 -3.94 17.46
C TYR A 114 3.75 -3.67 16.10
N ASP A 115 4.48 -2.55 15.96
CA ASP A 115 5.26 -2.25 14.77
C ASP A 115 6.38 -3.28 14.53
N ALA A 116 7.01 -3.79 15.60
CA ALA A 116 8.02 -4.83 15.51
C ALA A 116 7.42 -6.17 15.06
N VAL A 117 6.25 -6.56 15.60
CA VAL A 117 5.50 -7.75 15.17
C VAL A 117 5.10 -7.61 13.69
N THR A 118 4.61 -6.43 13.31
CA THR A 118 4.23 -6.12 11.92
C THR A 118 5.41 -6.22 10.96
N ALA A 119 6.58 -5.73 11.37
CA ALA A 119 7.80 -5.84 10.58
C ALA A 119 8.28 -7.30 10.47
N PHE A 120 8.23 -8.05 11.57
CA PHE A 120 8.59 -9.47 11.62
C PHE A 120 7.69 -10.32 10.71
N ALA A 121 6.37 -10.09 10.73
CA ALA A 121 5.41 -10.81 9.91
C ALA A 121 5.67 -10.62 8.40
N GLY A 122 6.11 -9.42 7.99
CA GLY A 122 6.50 -9.12 6.61
C GLY A 122 7.90 -9.63 6.20
N THR A 123 8.66 -10.31 7.07
CA THR A 123 10.00 -10.78 6.71
C THR A 123 9.98 -11.95 5.73
N ARG A 124 11.08 -12.12 4.99
CA ARG A 124 11.30 -13.29 4.11
C ARG A 124 11.30 -14.61 4.88
N ILE A 125 11.73 -14.59 6.15
CA ILE A 125 11.78 -15.76 7.02
C ILE A 125 10.36 -16.24 7.32
N THR A 126 9.48 -15.35 7.75
CA THR A 126 8.07 -15.68 8.04
C THR A 126 7.35 -16.22 6.82
N PHE A 127 7.55 -15.58 5.66
CA PHE A 127 6.98 -16.07 4.40
C PHE A 127 7.50 -17.46 4.02
N GLY A 128 8.82 -17.68 4.09
CA GLY A 128 9.44 -18.98 3.78
C GLY A 128 9.01 -20.08 4.74
N PHE A 129 8.84 -19.77 6.03
CA PHE A 129 8.30 -20.67 7.03
C PHE A 129 6.86 -21.07 6.70
N THR A 130 5.98 -20.09 6.43
CA THR A 130 4.57 -20.34 6.08
C THR A 130 4.46 -21.23 4.84
N LEU A 131 5.25 -20.92 3.79
CA LEU A 131 5.27 -21.72 2.56
C LEU A 131 5.72 -23.15 2.83
N THR A 132 6.73 -23.34 3.69
CA THR A 132 7.19 -24.66 4.11
C THR A 132 6.08 -25.41 4.84
N CYS A 133 5.37 -24.77 5.76
CA CYS A 133 4.23 -25.36 6.46
C CYS A 133 3.13 -25.80 5.48
N LEU A 134 2.75 -24.96 4.51
CA LEU A 134 1.73 -25.31 3.51
C LEU A 134 2.15 -26.49 2.63
N ILE A 135 3.42 -26.53 2.19
CA ILE A 135 3.95 -27.63 1.37
C ILE A 135 3.97 -28.93 2.17
N VAL A 136 4.50 -28.90 3.39
CA VAL A 136 4.55 -30.07 4.29
C VAL A 136 3.12 -30.56 4.57
N TRP A 137 2.18 -29.65 4.84
CA TRP A 137 0.78 -29.99 5.05
C TRP A 137 0.16 -30.67 3.82
N GLY A 138 0.38 -30.13 2.63
CA GLY A 138 -0.10 -30.73 1.39
C GLY A 138 0.47 -32.14 1.15
N ILE A 139 1.77 -32.34 1.38
CA ILE A 139 2.43 -33.63 1.20
C ILE A 139 1.92 -34.66 2.22
N VAL A 140 1.85 -34.30 3.51
CA VAL A 140 1.38 -35.20 4.56
C VAL A 140 -0.08 -35.58 4.33
N GLY A 141 -0.95 -34.62 3.99
CA GLY A 141 -2.34 -34.90 3.66
C GLY A 141 -2.49 -35.81 2.44
N GLY A 142 -1.65 -35.63 1.41
CA GLY A 142 -1.65 -36.49 0.23
C GLY A 142 -1.18 -37.92 0.51
N VAL A 143 -0.19 -38.11 1.39
CA VAL A 143 0.37 -39.43 1.73
C VAL A 143 -0.50 -40.19 2.74
N CYS A 144 -1.00 -39.50 3.77
CA CYS A 144 -1.75 -40.11 4.87
C CYS A 144 -3.26 -40.19 4.61
N GLY A 145 -3.75 -39.53 3.56
CA GLY A 145 -5.17 -39.35 3.29
C GLY A 145 -5.73 -38.13 4.04
N ALA A 146 -6.28 -37.17 3.30
CA ALA A 146 -6.82 -35.93 3.86
C ALA A 146 -8.22 -36.17 4.44
N THR A 147 -8.28 -36.48 5.74
CA THR A 147 -9.56 -36.59 6.48
C THR A 147 -10.27 -35.24 6.60
N ASP A 148 -11.55 -35.26 6.97
CA ASP A 148 -12.30 -34.01 7.21
C ASP A 148 -11.63 -33.16 8.29
N THR A 149 -11.17 -33.79 9.38
CA THR A 149 -10.42 -33.08 10.44
C THR A 149 -9.12 -32.47 9.91
N TRP A 150 -8.40 -33.16 9.01
CA TRP A 150 -7.20 -32.62 8.38
C TRP A 150 -7.50 -31.34 7.58
N GLN A 151 -8.61 -31.32 6.85
CA GLN A 151 -9.04 -30.15 6.08
C GLN A 151 -9.50 -29.00 6.98
N ILE A 152 -10.31 -29.29 8.01
CA ILE A 152 -10.82 -28.32 8.97
C ILE A 152 -9.67 -27.62 9.71
N VAL A 153 -8.65 -28.36 10.16
CA VAL A 153 -7.51 -27.76 10.89
C VAL A 153 -6.74 -26.76 10.02
N LEU A 154 -6.52 -27.06 8.72
CA LEU A 154 -5.89 -26.10 7.81
C LEU A 154 -6.74 -24.85 7.64
N GLN A 155 -8.04 -25.04 7.48
CA GLN A 155 -8.99 -23.94 7.33
C GLN A 155 -8.98 -23.02 8.56
N ASP A 156 -9.06 -23.58 9.77
CA ASP A 156 -9.07 -22.80 11.00
C ASP A 156 -7.74 -22.07 11.21
N ALA A 157 -6.62 -22.77 11.02
CA ALA A 157 -5.29 -22.17 11.11
C ALA A 157 -5.11 -21.01 10.10
N SER A 158 -5.56 -21.21 8.87
CA SER A 158 -5.55 -20.19 7.82
C SER A 158 -6.40 -18.98 8.19
N SER A 159 -7.64 -19.21 8.64
CA SER A 159 -8.58 -18.14 8.96
C SER A 159 -8.09 -17.28 10.14
N ILE A 160 -7.52 -17.91 11.18
CA ILE A 160 -6.89 -17.22 12.31
C ILE A 160 -5.71 -16.38 11.80
N GLN A 161 -4.86 -16.98 10.96
CA GLN A 161 -3.74 -16.26 10.38
C GLN A 161 -4.20 -15.08 9.52
N CYS A 162 -5.24 -15.24 8.70
CA CYS A 162 -5.76 -14.19 7.83
C CYS A 162 -6.31 -13.03 8.67
N TYR A 163 -7.04 -13.33 9.73
CA TYR A 163 -7.51 -12.33 10.69
C TYR A 163 -6.36 -11.52 11.32
N PHE A 164 -5.29 -12.19 11.75
CA PHE A 164 -4.07 -11.48 12.20
C PHE A 164 -3.45 -10.66 11.06
N SER A 165 -3.39 -11.22 9.85
CA SER A 165 -2.86 -10.53 8.68
C SER A 165 -3.60 -9.24 8.37
N ASP A 166 -4.92 -9.23 8.41
CA ASP A 166 -5.73 -8.05 8.10
C ASP A 166 -5.47 -6.90 9.08
N SER A 167 -5.33 -7.23 10.37
CA SER A 167 -4.93 -6.28 11.41
C SER A 167 -3.54 -5.68 11.13
N LEU A 168 -2.57 -6.52 10.75
CA LEU A 168 -1.21 -6.08 10.42
C LEU A 168 -1.17 -5.28 9.12
N LEU A 169 -1.94 -5.67 8.11
CA LEU A 169 -2.04 -4.97 6.82
C LEU A 169 -2.66 -3.58 6.99
N MET A 170 -3.70 -3.46 7.82
CA MET A 170 -4.29 -2.18 8.19
C MET A 170 -3.23 -1.27 8.85
N ARG A 171 -2.46 -1.84 9.80
CA ARG A 171 -1.39 -1.12 10.49
C ARG A 171 -0.29 -0.63 9.55
N GLN A 172 0.21 -1.50 8.67
CA GLN A 172 1.24 -1.15 7.69
C GLN A 172 0.78 0.00 6.79
N GLN A 173 -0.48 -0.03 6.38
CA GLN A 173 -1.06 0.97 5.51
C GLN A 173 -1.17 2.32 6.21
N GLN A 174 -1.80 2.37 7.39
CA GLN A 174 -1.94 3.61 8.17
C GLN A 174 -0.57 4.24 8.48
N LYS A 175 0.41 3.40 8.84
CA LYS A 175 1.79 3.84 9.08
C LYS A 175 2.41 4.46 7.83
N SER A 176 2.35 3.77 6.69
CA SER A 176 2.89 4.26 5.42
C SER A 176 2.25 5.57 4.98
N THR A 177 0.93 5.68 5.09
CA THR A 177 0.18 6.90 4.75
C THR A 177 0.60 8.08 5.62
N ARG A 178 0.74 7.86 6.94
CA ARG A 178 1.20 8.88 7.87
C ARG A 178 2.63 9.32 7.58
N GLU A 179 3.57 8.38 7.44
CA GLU A 179 4.97 8.68 7.12
C GLU A 179 5.09 9.53 5.84
N LEU A 180 4.37 9.15 4.79
CA LEU A 180 4.42 9.90 3.54
C LEU A 180 3.74 11.28 3.64
N THR A 181 2.60 11.38 4.31
CA THR A 181 1.92 12.67 4.49
C THR A 181 2.83 13.65 5.23
N THR A 182 3.45 13.20 6.32
CA THR A 182 4.41 14.01 7.08
C THR A 182 5.60 14.43 6.22
N LEU A 183 6.17 13.52 5.44
CA LEU A 183 7.23 13.86 4.51
C LEU A 183 6.78 14.96 3.53
N ILE A 184 5.62 14.80 2.88
CA ILE A 184 5.12 15.78 1.91
C ILE A 184 4.96 17.15 2.59
N CYS A 185 4.45 17.22 3.82
CA CYS A 185 4.38 18.47 4.58
C CYS A 185 5.76 19.12 4.76
N HIS A 186 6.79 18.35 5.11
CA HIS A 186 8.16 18.86 5.23
C HIS A 186 8.71 19.36 3.91
N LEU A 187 8.51 18.62 2.81
CA LEU A 187 8.95 19.03 1.48
C LEU A 187 8.25 20.32 1.04
N ARG A 188 6.93 20.44 1.26
CA ARG A 188 6.16 21.66 0.95
C ARG A 188 6.62 22.85 1.77
N SER A 189 6.81 22.66 3.08
CA SER A 189 7.34 23.68 4.00
C SER A 189 8.67 24.25 3.50
N ARG A 190 9.62 23.38 3.15
CA ARG A 190 10.92 23.80 2.61
C ARG A 190 10.86 24.39 1.22
N SER A 191 9.95 23.90 0.37
CA SER A 191 9.73 24.46 -0.97
C SER A 191 9.22 25.90 -0.88
N ALA A 192 8.32 26.18 0.06
CA ALA A 192 7.84 27.54 0.32
C ALA A 192 8.98 28.47 0.79
N THR A 193 9.85 28.01 1.71
CA THR A 193 11.05 28.76 2.10
C THR A 193 11.95 29.01 0.91
N CYS A 194 12.32 27.97 0.16
CA CYS A 194 13.21 28.11 -1.01
C CYS A 194 12.65 29.11 -2.01
N ARG A 195 11.34 29.07 -2.27
CA ARG A 195 10.69 30.04 -3.16
C ARG A 195 10.82 31.47 -2.64
N ARG A 196 10.48 31.72 -1.37
CA ARG A 196 10.63 33.04 -0.73
C ARG A 196 12.05 33.57 -0.88
N LEU A 197 13.04 32.72 -0.60
CA LEU A 197 14.46 33.09 -0.63
C LEU A 197 14.98 33.37 -2.04
N VAL A 198 14.70 32.46 -2.98
CA VAL A 198 15.13 32.61 -4.39
C VAL A 198 14.47 33.81 -5.02
N GLU A 199 13.17 34.00 -4.82
CA GLU A 199 12.43 35.14 -5.36
C GLU A 199 12.94 36.47 -4.79
N GLY A 200 13.15 36.53 -3.47
CA GLY A 200 13.73 37.70 -2.81
C GLY A 200 15.12 38.02 -3.36
N LYS A 201 15.97 37.01 -3.57
CA LYS A 201 17.33 37.22 -4.08
C LYS A 201 17.37 37.67 -5.53
N LEU A 202 16.56 37.07 -6.40
CA LEU A 202 16.49 37.44 -7.82
C LEU A 202 16.09 38.91 -8.00
N ARG A 203 15.12 39.36 -7.20
CA ARG A 203 14.71 40.77 -7.14
C ARG A 203 15.82 41.67 -6.60
N GLN A 204 16.47 41.28 -5.50
CA GLN A 204 17.56 42.06 -4.92
C GLN A 204 18.74 42.23 -5.89
N ASP A 205 19.12 41.17 -6.59
CA ASP A 205 20.26 41.20 -7.50
C ASP A 205 19.90 41.76 -8.89
N ASN A 206 18.62 42.02 -9.20
CA ASN A 206 18.10 42.38 -10.53
C ASN A 206 18.54 41.39 -11.64
N ILE A 207 18.54 40.09 -11.34
CA ILE A 207 19.02 39.03 -12.26
C ILE A 207 17.87 38.35 -13.01
N GLU A 208 16.60 38.71 -12.76
CA GLU A 208 15.43 38.07 -13.39
C GLU A 208 15.54 37.93 -14.92
N SER A 209 16.12 38.91 -15.62
CA SER A 209 16.32 38.87 -17.07
C SER A 209 17.54 38.04 -17.51
N LYS A 210 18.51 37.82 -16.63
CA LYS A 210 19.80 37.15 -16.87
C LYS A 210 19.84 35.68 -16.42
N VAL A 211 18.74 35.14 -15.89
CA VAL A 211 18.65 33.71 -15.54
C VAL A 211 18.93 32.87 -16.81
N PRO A 212 19.94 31.98 -16.79
CA PRO A 212 20.30 31.17 -17.95
C PRO A 212 19.13 30.28 -18.40
N ASN A 213 18.69 30.47 -19.64
CA ASN A 213 17.70 29.61 -20.27
C ASN A 213 18.38 28.37 -20.87
N GLY A 214 17.82 27.19 -20.62
CA GLY A 214 18.26 25.95 -21.27
C GLY A 214 18.14 24.72 -20.39
N PRO A 215 18.45 23.53 -20.94
CA PRO A 215 18.46 22.29 -20.17
C PRO A 215 19.50 22.39 -19.05
N VAL A 216 19.10 21.96 -17.85
CA VAL A 216 19.98 21.87 -16.68
C VAL A 216 20.52 20.45 -16.64
N GLU A 217 21.81 20.29 -16.94
CA GLU A 217 22.50 19.02 -16.75
C GLU A 217 22.65 18.74 -15.26
N ILE A 218 22.24 17.54 -14.85
CA ILE A 218 22.37 17.08 -13.46
C ILE A 218 23.64 16.24 -13.40
N GLU A 219 24.70 16.77 -12.81
CA GLU A 219 25.85 15.96 -12.42
C GLU A 219 25.45 15.14 -11.20
N LEU A 220 25.05 13.90 -11.46
CA LEU A 220 24.48 13.03 -10.46
C LEU A 220 25.61 12.35 -9.69
N GLU A 221 25.78 12.69 -8.40
CA GLU A 221 26.60 11.92 -7.45
C GLU A 221 26.30 10.42 -7.63
N GLU A 222 27.33 9.56 -7.65
CA GLU A 222 27.19 8.13 -7.89
C GLU A 222 26.17 7.47 -6.93
N ARG A 223 26.16 7.89 -5.65
CA ARG A 223 25.15 7.46 -4.65
C ARG A 223 23.73 7.89 -4.98
N LEU A 224 23.54 9.05 -5.63
CA LEU A 224 22.23 9.48 -6.13
C LEU A 224 21.83 8.74 -7.40
N ARG A 225 22.81 8.34 -8.22
CA ARG A 225 22.60 7.47 -9.38
C ARG A 225 22.08 6.11 -8.96
N ASP A 226 22.57 5.57 -7.85
CA ASP A 226 22.05 4.36 -7.21
C ASP A 226 20.71 4.57 -6.49
N ALA A 227 20.37 5.80 -6.09
CA ALA A 227 19.01 6.09 -5.64
C ALA A 227 18.00 6.13 -6.81
N ILE A 228 18.45 6.54 -8.00
CA ILE A 228 17.66 6.57 -9.23
C ILE A 228 17.60 5.19 -9.92
N LYS A 229 18.67 4.40 -9.84
CA LYS A 229 18.73 3.02 -10.31
C LYS A 229 18.31 2.09 -9.18
N LEU A 230 17.16 1.42 -9.32
CA LEU A 230 16.68 0.46 -8.33
C LEU A 230 17.79 -0.52 -7.90
N PRO A 231 17.85 -0.93 -6.61
CA PRO A 231 18.85 -1.87 -6.13
C PRO A 231 18.77 -3.17 -6.92
N THR A 232 19.93 -3.81 -7.09
CA THR A 232 20.09 -5.06 -7.82
C THR A 232 19.19 -6.14 -7.21
N GLU A 233 18.23 -6.63 -8.00
CA GLU A 233 17.26 -7.63 -7.54
C GLU A 233 17.97 -8.97 -7.32
N ASN A 234 17.91 -9.50 -6.09
CA ASN A 234 18.30 -10.88 -5.81
C ASN A 234 17.34 -11.86 -6.55
N ILE A 235 17.70 -13.13 -6.71
CA ILE A 235 16.86 -14.13 -7.40
C ILE A 235 15.48 -14.26 -6.73
N LEU A 236 15.44 -14.23 -5.39
CA LEU A 236 14.18 -14.19 -4.63
C LEU A 236 13.35 -12.94 -4.93
N ASP A 237 14.02 -11.83 -5.21
CA ASP A 237 13.37 -10.56 -5.51
C ASP A 237 12.73 -10.58 -6.90
N VAL A 238 13.44 -11.16 -7.88
CA VAL A 238 12.93 -11.42 -9.24
C VAL A 238 11.75 -12.37 -9.21
N LEU A 239 11.86 -13.48 -8.47
CA LEU A 239 10.76 -14.45 -8.33
C LEU A 239 9.54 -13.81 -7.67
N SER A 240 9.74 -13.07 -6.58
CA SER A 240 8.63 -12.37 -5.89
C SER A 240 7.99 -11.32 -6.79
N ASN A 241 8.77 -10.60 -7.59
CA ASN A 241 8.22 -9.65 -8.57
C ASN A 241 7.38 -10.37 -9.63
N TRP A 242 7.83 -11.53 -10.11
CA TRP A 242 7.06 -12.34 -11.05
C TRP A 242 5.76 -12.85 -10.42
N VAL A 243 5.79 -13.38 -9.20
CA VAL A 243 4.59 -13.85 -8.48
C VAL A 243 3.64 -12.67 -8.22
N ALA A 244 4.16 -11.51 -7.81
CA ALA A 244 3.36 -10.29 -7.62
C ALA A 244 2.66 -9.86 -8.92
N LEU A 245 3.38 -9.95 -10.05
CA LEU A 245 2.83 -9.65 -11.36
C LEU A 245 1.75 -10.65 -11.79
N SER A 246 1.99 -11.93 -11.56
CA SER A 246 1.07 -13.01 -11.90
C SER A 246 -0.22 -12.89 -11.09
N PHE A 247 -0.14 -12.80 -9.76
CA PHE A 247 -1.32 -12.74 -8.90
C PHE A 247 -1.99 -11.35 -8.89
N GLY A 248 -1.24 -10.28 -9.16
CA GLY A 248 -1.77 -8.93 -9.35
C GLY A 248 -2.31 -8.66 -10.76
N SER A 249 -2.63 -9.71 -11.53
CA SER A 249 -3.14 -9.60 -12.90
C SER A 249 -4.61 -9.96 -13.00
N ILE A 250 -5.27 -9.44 -14.03
CA ILE A 250 -6.66 -9.83 -14.35
C ILE A 250 -6.78 -11.32 -14.67
N PHE A 251 -5.70 -11.95 -15.15
CA PHE A 251 -5.67 -13.38 -15.40
C PHE A 251 -5.84 -14.17 -14.09
N ALA A 252 -5.23 -13.71 -12.99
CA ALA A 252 -5.45 -14.33 -11.68
C ALA A 252 -6.93 -14.27 -11.26
N PHE A 253 -7.64 -13.18 -11.55
CA PHE A 253 -9.08 -13.08 -11.26
C PHE A 253 -9.90 -14.07 -12.09
N ILE A 254 -9.56 -14.22 -13.37
CA ILE A 254 -10.24 -15.17 -14.28
C ILE A 254 -10.00 -16.60 -13.80
N VAL A 255 -8.77 -16.95 -13.42
CA VAL A 255 -8.44 -18.28 -12.89
C VAL A 255 -9.16 -18.52 -11.57
N PHE A 256 -9.18 -17.54 -10.66
CA PHE A 256 -9.86 -17.63 -9.37
C PHE A 256 -11.36 -17.92 -9.56
N TRP A 257 -12.07 -17.03 -10.28
CA TRP A 257 -13.51 -17.20 -10.51
C TRP A 257 -13.83 -18.41 -11.40
N GLY A 258 -12.96 -18.75 -12.35
CA GLY A 258 -13.07 -19.98 -13.13
C GLY A 258 -13.03 -21.22 -12.22
N GLY A 259 -12.13 -21.24 -11.23
CA GLY A 259 -12.06 -22.29 -10.21
C GLY A 259 -13.36 -22.38 -9.38
N ILE A 260 -13.88 -21.24 -8.92
CA ILE A 260 -15.15 -21.20 -8.17
C ILE A 260 -16.34 -21.69 -9.02
N ILE A 261 -16.42 -21.30 -10.29
CA ILE A 261 -17.48 -21.75 -11.21
C ILE A 261 -17.39 -23.27 -11.44
N VAL A 262 -16.18 -23.79 -11.65
CA VAL A 262 -15.96 -25.24 -11.77
C VAL A 262 -16.41 -25.96 -10.50
N TRP A 263 -15.99 -25.48 -9.33
CA TRP A 263 -16.42 -26.03 -8.04
C TRP A 263 -17.95 -26.03 -7.87
N LEU A 264 -18.64 -24.92 -8.22
CA LEU A 264 -20.10 -24.85 -8.20
C LEU A 264 -20.74 -25.90 -9.13
N ALA A 265 -20.18 -26.12 -10.32
CA ALA A 265 -20.68 -27.13 -11.26
C ALA A 265 -20.55 -28.56 -10.71
N PHE A 266 -19.55 -28.84 -9.87
CA PHE A 266 -19.40 -30.13 -9.19
C PHE A 266 -20.35 -30.33 -8.01
N GLY A 267 -21.06 -29.29 -7.56
CA GLY A 267 -21.99 -29.36 -6.43
C GLY A 267 -23.07 -30.44 -6.61
N ASN A 268 -23.67 -30.54 -7.80
CA ASN A 268 -24.69 -31.56 -8.08
C ASN A 268 -24.16 -33.00 -7.94
N LYS A 269 -22.91 -33.27 -8.37
CA LYS A 269 -22.32 -34.62 -8.27
C LYS A 269 -22.03 -35.03 -6.83
N LEU A 270 -21.78 -34.06 -5.96
CA LEU A 270 -21.50 -34.26 -4.54
C LEU A 270 -22.71 -33.92 -3.65
N ALA A 271 -23.92 -33.87 -4.25
CA ALA A 271 -25.20 -33.61 -3.60
C ALA A 271 -25.21 -32.34 -2.71
N TRP A 272 -24.38 -31.35 -3.03
CA TRP A 272 -24.22 -30.12 -2.24
C TRP A 272 -23.88 -30.36 -0.76
N GLY A 273 -23.24 -31.50 -0.47
CA GLY A 273 -22.91 -31.94 0.89
C GLY A 273 -21.76 -31.18 1.54
N ASN A 274 -21.48 -31.50 2.81
CA ASN A 274 -20.41 -30.85 3.58
C ASN A 274 -19.02 -31.05 2.96
N GLU A 275 -18.74 -32.22 2.39
CA GLU A 275 -17.47 -32.52 1.72
C GLU A 275 -17.22 -31.60 0.52
N TRP A 276 -18.26 -31.32 -0.28
CA TRP A 276 -18.20 -30.36 -1.38
C TRP A 276 -17.82 -28.95 -0.91
N GLN A 277 -18.38 -28.50 0.21
CA GLN A 277 -18.03 -27.19 0.81
C GLN A 277 -16.60 -27.19 1.37
N LEU A 278 -16.19 -28.31 1.98
CA LEU A 278 -14.87 -28.45 2.61
C LEU A 278 -13.72 -28.41 1.59
N TYR A 279 -13.93 -28.94 0.38
CA TYR A 279 -12.94 -28.83 -0.70
C TYR A 279 -12.67 -27.37 -1.09
N ALA A 280 -13.72 -26.56 -1.24
CA ALA A 280 -13.55 -25.13 -1.52
C ALA A 280 -12.89 -24.42 -0.34
N ASN A 281 -13.34 -24.68 0.88
CA ASN A 281 -12.74 -24.05 2.06
C ASN A 281 -11.25 -24.36 2.18
N THR A 282 -10.85 -25.61 1.98
CA THR A 282 -9.44 -26.03 2.06
C THR A 282 -8.60 -25.34 0.98
N ALA A 283 -9.11 -25.27 -0.25
CA ALA A 283 -8.42 -24.60 -1.35
C ALA A 283 -8.30 -23.09 -1.11
N THR A 284 -9.38 -22.43 -0.68
CA THR A 284 -9.40 -21.01 -0.36
C THR A 284 -8.58 -20.69 0.88
N ALA A 285 -8.54 -21.56 1.89
CA ALA A 285 -7.65 -21.42 3.05
C ALA A 285 -6.17 -21.45 2.65
N ALA A 286 -5.78 -22.37 1.78
CA ALA A 286 -4.41 -22.41 1.27
C ALA A 286 -4.09 -21.14 0.46
N GLU A 287 -5.03 -20.68 -0.36
CA GLU A 287 -4.91 -19.45 -1.15
C GLU A 287 -4.79 -18.21 -0.26
N LEU A 288 -5.71 -17.98 0.67
CA LEU A 288 -5.70 -16.90 1.66
C LEU A 288 -4.39 -16.87 2.46
N THR A 289 -3.95 -18.03 2.96
CA THR A 289 -2.70 -18.13 3.72
C THR A 289 -1.52 -17.67 2.88
N PHE A 290 -1.45 -18.15 1.63
CA PHE A 290 -0.39 -17.78 0.72
C PHE A 290 -0.45 -16.30 0.34
N THR A 291 -1.60 -15.80 -0.13
CA THR A 291 -1.74 -14.44 -0.67
C THR A 291 -1.58 -13.39 0.41
N SER A 292 -2.10 -13.62 1.62
CA SER A 292 -1.96 -12.70 2.76
C SER A 292 -0.49 -12.56 3.20
N MET A 293 0.21 -13.68 3.41
CA MET A 293 1.63 -13.66 3.80
C MET A 293 2.53 -13.10 2.71
N PHE A 294 2.23 -13.44 1.46
CA PHE A 294 2.94 -12.89 0.31
C PHE A 294 2.74 -11.36 0.19
N LEU A 295 1.50 -10.88 0.39
CA LEU A 295 1.19 -9.46 0.38
C LEU A 295 1.90 -8.69 1.49
N GLN A 296 1.94 -9.24 2.71
CA GLN A 296 2.71 -8.65 3.82
C GLN A 296 4.19 -8.57 3.49
N ASN A 297 4.76 -9.64 2.90
CA ASN A 297 6.15 -9.66 2.52
C ASN A 297 6.50 -8.60 1.46
N ILE A 298 5.68 -8.51 0.41
CA ILE A 298 5.84 -7.51 -0.64
C ILE A 298 5.71 -6.10 -0.07
N ARG A 299 4.68 -5.85 0.75
CA ARG A 299 4.45 -4.53 1.36
C ARG A 299 5.64 -4.10 2.20
N GLN A 300 6.15 -4.98 3.05
CA GLN A 300 7.31 -4.68 3.89
C GLN A 300 8.55 -4.38 3.05
N ARG A 301 8.83 -5.22 2.04
CA ARG A 301 9.97 -4.99 1.12
C ARG A 301 9.84 -3.66 0.36
N HIS A 302 8.66 -3.36 -0.17
CA HIS A 302 8.41 -2.09 -0.84
C HIS A 302 8.55 -0.91 0.11
N MET A 303 8.15 -1.05 1.38
CA MET A 303 8.29 0.02 2.37
C MET A 303 9.75 0.27 2.74
N THR A 304 10.57 -0.78 2.87
CA THR A 304 12.02 -0.62 3.03
C THR A 304 12.64 0.11 1.85
N TYR A 305 12.31 -0.30 0.62
CA TYR A 305 12.78 0.39 -0.58
C TYR A 305 12.30 1.85 -0.64
N LEU A 306 11.04 2.10 -0.27
CA LEU A 306 10.50 3.45 -0.21
C LEU A 306 11.33 4.31 0.74
N LYS A 307 11.62 3.82 1.95
CA LYS A 307 12.45 4.52 2.93
C LYS A 307 13.81 4.90 2.37
N ASP A 308 14.47 4.01 1.63
CA ASP A 308 15.75 4.30 0.97
C ASP A 308 15.63 5.46 -0.02
N CYS A 309 14.61 5.44 -0.90
CA CYS A 309 14.34 6.54 -1.81
C CYS A 309 14.05 7.85 -1.07
N LEU A 310 13.31 7.78 0.04
CA LEU A 310 12.99 8.95 0.86
C LEU A 310 14.25 9.57 1.47
N ARG A 311 15.25 8.77 1.89
CA ARG A 311 16.51 9.33 2.43
C ARG A 311 17.21 10.19 1.39
N SER A 312 17.32 9.69 0.17
CA SER A 312 17.95 10.40 -0.94
C SER A 312 17.18 11.67 -1.29
N LEU A 313 15.85 11.61 -1.26
CA LEU A 313 15.00 12.78 -1.48
C LEU A 313 15.17 13.84 -0.38
N ILE A 314 15.14 13.44 0.89
CA ILE A 314 15.35 14.36 2.03
C ILE A 314 16.74 14.99 1.95
N LYS A 315 17.78 14.21 1.60
CA LYS A 315 19.14 14.75 1.40
C LYS A 315 19.16 15.83 0.31
N ALA A 316 18.58 15.55 -0.87
CA ALA A 316 18.53 16.50 -1.97
C ALA A 316 17.72 17.76 -1.62
N ASP A 317 16.62 17.60 -0.90
CA ASP A 317 15.74 18.68 -0.44
C ASP A 317 16.44 19.59 0.59
N ARG A 318 17.17 19.00 1.56
CA ARG A 318 18.00 19.76 2.50
C ARG A 318 19.12 20.52 1.83
N GLN A 319 19.81 19.91 0.87
CA GLN A 319 20.87 20.59 0.12
C GLN A 319 20.33 21.77 -0.67
N MET A 320 19.12 21.63 -1.24
CA MET A 320 18.41 22.71 -1.92
C MET A 320 18.10 23.85 -0.94
N GLU A 321 17.52 23.56 0.23
CA GLU A 321 17.21 24.57 1.27
C GLU A 321 18.48 25.26 1.79
N GLN A 322 19.48 24.48 2.17
CA GLN A 322 20.76 24.99 2.70
C GLN A 322 21.39 25.95 1.71
N ARG A 323 21.43 25.59 0.42
CA ARG A 323 21.98 26.47 -0.62
C ARG A 323 21.19 27.76 -0.77
N ALA A 324 19.85 27.70 -0.75
CA ALA A 324 19.03 28.91 -0.80
C ALA A 324 19.35 29.85 0.38
N ARG A 325 19.52 29.29 1.59
CA ARG A 325 19.91 30.06 2.79
C ARG A 325 21.33 30.60 2.72
N GLU A 326 22.30 29.85 2.21
CA GLU A 326 23.67 30.31 2.01
C GLU A 326 23.74 31.51 1.04
N ILE A 327 22.90 31.51 0.01
CA ILE A 327 22.84 32.59 -1.00
C ILE A 327 22.18 33.86 -0.42
N THR A 328 21.19 33.72 0.46
CA THR A 328 20.44 34.86 1.02
C THR A 328 20.92 35.34 2.38
N GLY A 329 21.64 34.49 3.14
CA GLY A 329 21.95 34.72 4.55
C GLY A 329 20.75 34.54 5.49
N ASP A 330 19.67 33.88 5.04
CA ASP A 330 18.43 33.76 5.81
C ASP A 330 18.50 32.67 6.90
N ALA A 331 18.18 33.07 8.14
CA ALA A 331 18.09 32.19 9.30
C ALA A 331 16.65 31.98 9.81
N GLU A 332 15.63 32.46 9.09
CA GLU A 332 14.23 32.33 9.53
C GLU A 332 13.77 30.87 9.45
N PRO A 333 13.02 30.37 10.45
CA PRO A 333 12.52 29.00 10.42
C PRO A 333 11.56 28.76 9.26
N ASN A 334 11.47 27.51 8.81
CA ASN A 334 10.55 27.13 7.74
C ASN A 334 9.09 27.33 8.17
N PRO A 335 8.19 27.77 7.27
CA PRO A 335 6.79 27.97 7.59
C PRO A 335 6.11 26.64 7.91
N ILE A 336 5.21 26.65 8.89
CA ILE A 336 4.44 25.46 9.26
C ILE A 336 3.48 25.12 8.12
N CYS A 337 3.69 23.99 7.45
CA CYS A 337 2.75 23.47 6.47
C CYS A 337 1.67 22.65 7.18
N GLN A 338 0.42 23.06 7.05
CA GLN A 338 -0.72 22.32 7.58
C GLN A 338 -1.46 21.61 6.44
N VAL A 339 -1.73 20.33 6.64
CA VAL A 339 -2.61 19.55 5.77
C VAL A 339 -3.98 19.52 6.42
N ALA A 340 -4.96 20.15 5.76
CA ALA A 340 -6.32 20.18 6.25
C ALA A 340 -6.91 18.75 6.25
N PRO A 341 -7.62 18.35 7.32
CA PRO A 341 -8.30 17.06 7.33
C PRO A 341 -9.35 17.01 6.23
N GLU A 342 -9.46 15.87 5.55
CA GLU A 342 -10.49 15.66 4.54
C GLU A 342 -11.89 15.69 5.19
N LYS A 343 -12.87 16.31 4.53
CA LYS A 343 -14.27 16.27 4.98
C LYS A 343 -14.82 14.86 4.78
N ILE A 344 -14.89 14.09 5.87
CA ILE A 344 -15.42 12.73 5.86
C ILE A 344 -16.91 12.67 6.17
N THR A 345 -17.64 11.80 5.47
CA THR A 345 -19.03 11.47 5.78
C THR A 345 -19.13 10.65 7.07
N ARG A 346 -20.33 10.56 7.67
CA ARG A 346 -20.56 9.76 8.88
C ARG A 346 -20.24 8.28 8.68
N GLY A 347 -20.60 7.71 7.53
CA GLY A 347 -20.30 6.30 7.19
C GLY A 347 -18.79 6.05 7.10
N ASN A 348 -18.06 6.92 6.39
CA ASN A 348 -16.60 6.84 6.34
C ASN A 348 -15.95 7.01 7.72
N ARG A 349 -16.50 7.87 8.58
CA ARG A 349 -16.02 8.03 9.96
C ARG A 349 -16.18 6.76 10.78
N ALA A 350 -17.29 6.04 10.62
CA ALA A 350 -17.50 4.76 11.30
C ALA A 350 -16.50 3.70 10.82
N ILE A 351 -16.24 3.64 9.51
CA ILE A 351 -15.23 2.76 8.91
C ILE A 351 -13.82 3.11 9.43
N ASP A 352 -13.49 4.40 9.52
CA ASP A 352 -12.20 4.86 10.04
C ASP A 352 -12.03 4.49 11.52
N TYR A 353 -13.10 4.59 12.32
CA TYR A 353 -13.07 4.16 13.71
C TYR A 353 -12.83 2.65 13.83
N TYR A 354 -13.57 1.85 13.05
CA TYR A 354 -13.36 0.40 12.98
C TYR A 354 -11.92 0.05 12.56
N ALA A 355 -11.43 0.67 11.49
CA ALA A 355 -10.07 0.50 11.00
C ALA A 355 -9.00 0.94 12.01
N SER A 356 -9.30 1.93 12.85
CA SER A 356 -8.41 2.34 13.94
C SER A 356 -8.34 1.28 15.04
N ILE A 357 -9.45 0.60 15.35
CA ILE A 357 -9.47 -0.50 16.33
C ILE A 357 -8.69 -1.69 15.78
N VAL A 358 -9.04 -2.16 14.58
CA VAL A 358 -8.41 -3.31 13.90
C VAL A 358 -6.92 -3.05 13.64
N GLY A 359 -6.58 -1.86 13.14
CA GLY A 359 -5.20 -1.45 12.89
C GLY A 359 -4.43 -1.02 14.14
N SER A 360 -5.04 -1.01 15.32
CA SER A 360 -4.35 -0.81 16.59
C SER A 360 -4.08 -2.14 17.28
N GLY A 361 -3.19 -2.15 18.27
CA GLY A 361 -3.02 -3.36 19.07
C GLY A 361 -4.23 -3.68 19.98
N VAL A 362 -5.28 -2.84 20.03
CA VAL A 362 -6.55 -3.20 20.68
C VAL A 362 -7.22 -4.35 19.93
N GLY A 363 -7.24 -4.31 18.59
CA GLY A 363 -7.74 -5.40 17.75
C GLY A 363 -6.99 -6.70 18.04
N LEU A 364 -5.65 -6.65 18.06
CA LEU A 364 -4.79 -7.79 18.41
C LEU A 364 -5.08 -8.33 19.82
N PHE A 365 -5.29 -7.45 20.80
CA PHE A 365 -5.59 -7.84 22.17
C PHE A 365 -6.96 -8.55 22.27
N ILE A 366 -8.00 -7.99 21.64
CA ILE A 366 -9.32 -8.63 21.56
C ILE A 366 -9.21 -10.00 20.89
N SER A 367 -8.45 -10.09 19.80
CA SER A 367 -8.17 -11.34 19.08
C SER A 367 -7.54 -12.40 19.99
N ALA A 368 -6.53 -12.01 20.76
CA ALA A 368 -5.86 -12.89 21.71
C ALA A 368 -6.81 -13.39 22.80
N LEU A 369 -7.69 -12.53 23.33
CA LEU A 369 -8.69 -12.93 24.32
C LEU A 369 -9.70 -13.93 23.75
N VAL A 370 -10.22 -13.68 22.55
CA VAL A 370 -11.13 -14.60 21.86
C VAL A 370 -10.47 -15.96 21.64
N PHE A 371 -9.21 -15.97 21.21
CA PHE A 371 -8.46 -17.21 20.99
C PHE A 371 -8.19 -17.99 22.28
N ILE A 372 -7.80 -17.29 23.36
CA ILE A 372 -7.62 -17.91 24.69
C ILE A 372 -8.94 -18.52 25.19
N ALA A 373 -10.06 -17.79 25.04
CA ALA A 373 -11.37 -18.29 25.43
C ALA A 373 -11.77 -19.52 24.60
N TRP A 374 -11.50 -19.51 23.29
CA TRP A 374 -11.76 -20.65 22.41
C TRP A 374 -10.90 -21.88 22.81
N ILE A 375 -9.63 -21.71 23.18
CA ILE A 375 -8.83 -22.84 23.69
C ILE A 375 -9.40 -23.36 25.03
N ALA A 376 -9.74 -22.45 25.94
CA ALA A 376 -10.21 -22.82 27.28
C ALA A 376 -11.52 -23.62 27.25
N VAL A 377 -12.46 -23.25 26.37
CA VAL A 377 -13.75 -23.94 26.22
C VAL A 377 -13.64 -25.21 25.38
N GLY A 378 -12.59 -25.36 24.57
CA GLY A 378 -12.43 -26.52 23.67
C GLY A 378 -12.39 -27.86 24.38
N ASN A 379 -11.79 -27.92 25.58
CA ASN A 379 -11.79 -29.14 26.38
C ASN A 379 -13.21 -29.55 26.83
N THR A 380 -14.06 -28.58 27.16
CA THR A 380 -15.46 -28.83 27.54
C THR A 380 -16.30 -29.28 26.35
N MET A 381 -15.94 -28.85 25.14
CA MET A 381 -16.62 -29.19 23.89
C MET A 381 -16.01 -30.40 23.16
N GLU A 382 -15.13 -31.13 23.83
CA GLU A 382 -14.47 -32.37 23.35
C GLU A 382 -13.69 -32.22 22.03
N TRP A 383 -13.35 -30.99 21.64
CA TRP A 383 -12.66 -30.72 20.37
C TRP A 383 -13.31 -31.35 19.15
N ASN A 384 -14.66 -31.44 19.13
CA ASN A 384 -15.38 -31.99 17.99
C ASN A 384 -15.35 -31.04 16.78
N SER A 385 -15.69 -31.54 15.58
CA SER A 385 -15.67 -30.74 14.34
C SER A 385 -16.50 -29.47 14.42
N ASN A 386 -17.61 -29.48 15.18
CA ASN A 386 -18.47 -28.31 15.33
C ASN A 386 -17.82 -27.20 16.16
N TRP A 387 -16.98 -27.57 17.14
CA TRP A 387 -16.18 -26.64 17.94
C TRP A 387 -14.99 -26.08 17.17
N TRP A 388 -14.31 -26.91 16.38
CA TRP A 388 -13.24 -26.43 15.49
C TRP A 388 -13.80 -25.38 14.51
N LEU A 389 -14.91 -25.69 13.85
CA LEU A 389 -15.48 -24.81 12.82
C LEU A 389 -15.99 -23.46 13.36
N ILE A 390 -16.21 -23.32 14.67
CA ILE A 390 -16.74 -22.07 15.24
C ILE A 390 -15.73 -20.92 15.13
N ILE A 391 -14.43 -21.21 15.34
CA ILE A 391 -13.41 -20.17 15.25
C ILE A 391 -13.24 -19.75 13.79
N GLY A 392 -13.20 -20.72 12.87
CA GLY A 392 -13.16 -20.46 11.43
C GLY A 392 -14.37 -19.67 10.94
N THR A 393 -15.56 -19.93 11.48
CA THR A 393 -16.77 -19.16 11.13
C THR A 393 -16.68 -17.73 11.62
N TYR A 394 -16.26 -17.52 12.87
CA TYR A 394 -16.06 -16.18 13.42
C TYR A 394 -15.03 -15.38 12.60
N THR A 395 -13.85 -15.95 12.38
CA THR A 395 -12.76 -15.29 11.64
C THR A 395 -13.15 -15.03 10.19
N GLY A 396 -13.84 -15.96 9.52
CA GLY A 396 -14.32 -15.77 8.15
C GLY A 396 -15.38 -14.66 8.02
N LEU A 397 -16.33 -14.57 8.97
CA LEU A 397 -17.32 -13.50 8.99
C LEU A 397 -16.67 -12.11 9.22
N VAL A 398 -15.68 -12.04 10.12
CA VAL A 398 -14.96 -10.79 10.40
C VAL A 398 -14.02 -10.43 9.25
N GLY A 399 -13.27 -11.38 8.72
CA GLY A 399 -12.38 -11.23 7.55
C GLY A 399 -13.11 -10.73 6.32
N PHE A 400 -14.35 -11.17 6.11
CA PHE A 400 -15.22 -10.63 5.07
C PHE A 400 -15.52 -9.13 5.23
N ILE A 401 -15.78 -8.65 6.45
CA ILE A 401 -15.96 -7.22 6.72
C ILE A 401 -14.63 -6.49 6.55
N ASP A 402 -13.55 -7.06 7.10
CA ASP A 402 -12.20 -6.50 7.06
C ASP A 402 -11.71 -6.30 5.63
N GLY A 403 -11.95 -7.25 4.72
CA GLY A 403 -11.59 -7.12 3.30
C GLY A 403 -12.18 -5.86 2.66
N PHE A 404 -13.47 -5.57 2.90
CA PHE A 404 -14.10 -4.34 2.40
C PHE A 404 -13.64 -3.09 3.14
N ALA A 405 -13.48 -3.15 4.46
CA ALA A 405 -13.01 -2.02 5.26
C ALA A 405 -11.58 -1.61 4.89
N LEU A 406 -10.65 -2.58 4.81
CA LEU A 406 -9.29 -2.42 4.30
C LEU A 406 -9.29 -1.77 2.94
N ARG A 407 -10.14 -2.26 2.02
CA ARG A 407 -10.21 -1.74 0.66
C ARG A 407 -10.71 -0.29 0.61
N ASN A 408 -11.74 0.05 1.38
CA ASN A 408 -12.27 1.41 1.50
C ASN A 408 -11.19 2.38 1.99
N VAL A 409 -10.55 2.05 3.11
CA VAL A 409 -9.51 2.90 3.73
C VAL A 409 -8.33 3.04 2.78
N TYR A 410 -7.85 1.94 2.19
CA TYR A 410 -6.73 1.95 1.24
C TYR A 410 -6.95 2.92 0.06
N PHE A 411 -8.13 2.84 -0.55
CA PHE A 411 -8.47 3.65 -1.71
C PHE A 411 -8.50 5.13 -1.35
N ARG A 412 -9.12 5.48 -0.22
CA ARG A 412 -9.22 6.86 0.27
C ARG A 412 -7.86 7.44 0.62
N GLU A 413 -7.06 6.72 1.38
CA GLU A 413 -5.71 7.16 1.75
C GLU A 413 -4.81 7.37 0.53
N THR A 414 -4.88 6.46 -0.45
CA THR A 414 -4.11 6.60 -1.70
C THR A 414 -4.52 7.85 -2.48
N LYS A 415 -5.84 8.09 -2.61
CA LYS A 415 -6.37 9.26 -3.29
C LYS A 415 -5.99 10.57 -2.58
N GLY A 416 -6.03 10.59 -1.25
CA GLY A 416 -5.57 11.73 -0.46
C GLY A 416 -4.08 12.03 -0.70
N LEU A 417 -3.24 10.99 -0.67
CA LEU A 417 -1.81 11.13 -0.94
C LEU A 417 -1.50 11.62 -2.36
N ASP A 418 -2.21 11.12 -3.37
CA ASP A 418 -2.09 11.62 -4.74
C ASP A 418 -2.38 13.13 -4.83
N THR A 419 -3.38 13.61 -4.08
CA THR A 419 -3.71 15.04 -4.01
C THR A 419 -2.57 15.85 -3.41
N TYR A 420 -1.93 15.35 -2.33
CA TYR A 420 -0.79 16.02 -1.71
C TYR A 420 0.46 16.02 -2.61
N PHE A 421 0.70 14.95 -3.37
CA PHE A 421 1.77 14.94 -4.36
C PHE A 421 1.54 15.93 -5.50
N GLN A 422 0.31 16.05 -5.99
CA GLN A 422 -0.03 17.05 -7.01
C GLN A 422 0.16 18.47 -6.49
N ALA A 423 -0.22 18.74 -5.24
CA ALA A 423 0.02 20.04 -4.60
C ALA A 423 1.52 20.36 -4.53
N LEU A 424 2.34 19.40 -4.10
CA LEU A 424 3.80 19.54 -4.07
C LEU A 424 4.38 19.77 -5.48
N ALA A 425 3.93 19.02 -6.48
CA ALA A 425 4.38 19.18 -7.87
C ALA A 425 4.03 20.58 -8.43
N LYS A 426 2.86 21.13 -8.08
CA LYS A 426 2.46 22.50 -8.45
C LYS A 426 3.36 23.55 -7.79
N GLU A 427 3.72 23.36 -6.51
CA GLU A 427 4.64 24.24 -5.79
C GLU A 427 6.05 24.19 -6.39
N ASP A 428 6.53 23.01 -6.76
CA ASP A 428 7.80 22.84 -7.49
C ASP A 428 7.75 23.51 -8.86
N GLY A 429 6.61 23.44 -9.56
CA GLY A 429 6.39 24.11 -10.83
C GLY A 429 6.60 25.62 -10.73
N ALA A 430 6.14 26.26 -9.65
CA ALA A 430 6.36 27.69 -9.44
C ALA A 430 7.85 28.04 -9.26
N LEU A 431 8.65 27.14 -8.67
CA LEU A 431 10.11 27.29 -8.58
C LEU A 431 10.78 27.10 -9.94
N TYR A 432 10.27 26.18 -10.76
CA TYR A 432 10.74 25.98 -12.14
C TYR A 432 10.53 27.22 -12.98
N ASP A 433 9.34 27.82 -12.91
CA ASP A 433 9.01 29.04 -13.63
C ASP A 433 9.93 30.20 -13.20
N LEU A 434 10.14 30.35 -11.89
CA LEU A 434 11.02 31.37 -11.32
C LEU A 434 12.49 31.21 -11.78
N LEU A 435 12.98 29.97 -11.87
CA LEU A 435 14.35 29.64 -12.26
C LEU A 435 14.53 29.37 -13.76
N ARG A 436 13.45 29.54 -14.55
CA ARG A 436 13.39 29.26 -16.00
C ARG A 436 13.88 27.86 -16.38
N ILE A 437 13.58 26.88 -15.54
CA ILE A 437 13.91 25.47 -15.79
C ILE A 437 12.84 24.91 -16.73
N PRO A 438 13.21 24.29 -17.87
CA PRO A 438 12.21 23.68 -18.74
C PRO A 438 11.46 22.55 -18.00
N PRO A 439 10.15 22.42 -18.21
CA PRO A 439 9.37 21.35 -17.61
C PRO A 439 9.92 19.98 -18.04
N SER A 440 9.85 18.99 -17.14
CA SER A 440 10.30 17.64 -17.46
C SER A 440 9.42 17.01 -18.53
N THR A 441 10.01 16.45 -19.58
CA THR A 441 9.29 15.74 -20.65
C THR A 441 8.88 14.32 -20.26
N ASP A 442 9.40 13.79 -19.15
CA ASP A 442 9.08 12.45 -18.65
C ASP A 442 7.66 12.43 -18.08
N ALA A 443 6.67 12.26 -18.97
CA ALA A 443 5.30 11.99 -18.55
C ALA A 443 5.28 10.68 -17.75
N LEU A 444 4.54 10.67 -16.64
CA LEU A 444 4.22 9.42 -15.95
C LEU A 444 3.60 8.44 -16.97
N PRO A 445 3.92 7.14 -16.91
CA PRO A 445 3.42 6.17 -17.87
C PRO A 445 1.89 6.26 -17.96
N ALA A 446 1.35 6.39 -19.17
CA ALA A 446 -0.10 6.41 -19.38
C ALA A 446 -0.72 5.10 -18.88
N GLU A 447 -1.68 5.21 -17.96
CA GLU A 447 -2.37 4.07 -17.34
C GLU A 447 -3.55 3.58 -18.20
N ASP A 448 -3.40 3.53 -19.54
CA ASP A 448 -4.53 3.35 -20.48
C ASP A 448 -4.83 1.88 -20.88
N SER A 449 -4.27 0.90 -20.18
CA SER A 449 -4.55 -0.51 -20.49
C SER A 449 -5.97 -0.94 -20.08
N ILE A 450 -6.60 -1.82 -20.87
CA ILE A 450 -7.91 -2.42 -20.53
C ILE A 450 -7.85 -3.12 -19.16
N GLN A 451 -6.74 -3.82 -18.90
CA GLN A 451 -6.49 -4.46 -17.62
C GLN A 451 -6.56 -3.45 -16.46
N TYR A 452 -5.93 -2.29 -16.61
CA TYR A 452 -6.00 -1.22 -15.62
C TYR A 452 -7.45 -0.77 -15.38
N ARG A 453 -8.20 -0.49 -16.44
CA ARG A 453 -9.59 0.02 -16.34
C ARG A 453 -10.51 -0.95 -15.61
N ILE A 454 -10.46 -2.24 -15.96
CA ILE A 454 -11.27 -3.27 -15.31
C ILE A 454 -10.89 -3.39 -13.83
N SER A 455 -9.60 -3.47 -13.55
CA SER A 455 -9.10 -3.67 -12.19
C SER A 455 -9.34 -2.46 -11.29
N TYR A 456 -9.22 -1.25 -11.85
CA TYR A 456 -9.59 -0.02 -11.18
C TYR A 456 -11.10 0.02 -10.91
N GLY A 457 -11.93 -0.36 -11.87
CA GLY A 457 -13.39 -0.44 -11.71
C GLY A 457 -13.81 -1.39 -10.60
N ILE A 458 -13.31 -2.63 -10.60
CA ILE A 458 -13.54 -3.61 -9.53
C ILE A 458 -13.04 -3.06 -8.20
N GLY A 459 -11.81 -2.54 -8.18
CA GLY A 459 -11.20 -2.00 -6.99
C GLY A 459 -11.93 -0.78 -6.41
N MET A 460 -12.62 0.00 -7.25
CA MET A 460 -13.46 1.13 -6.84
C MET A 460 -14.81 0.66 -6.31
N ALA A 461 -15.46 -0.32 -6.95
CA ALA A 461 -16.71 -0.88 -6.45
C ALA A 461 -16.54 -1.49 -5.05
N CYS A 462 -15.45 -2.24 -4.82
CA CYS A 462 -15.13 -2.82 -3.52
C CYS A 462 -14.68 -1.79 -2.47
N SER A 463 -14.33 -0.54 -2.86
CA SER A 463 -13.91 0.50 -1.92
C SER A 463 -15.05 1.45 -1.53
N LEU A 464 -16.27 1.29 -2.08
CA LEU A 464 -17.39 2.15 -1.72
C LEU A 464 -17.84 1.93 -0.27
N PRO A 465 -18.27 2.98 0.46
CA PRO A 465 -18.77 2.83 1.83
C PRO A 465 -20.01 1.93 1.90
N HIS A 466 -20.84 1.96 0.85
CA HIS A 466 -22.00 1.08 0.71
C HIS A 466 -21.62 -0.40 0.62
N SER A 467 -20.43 -0.72 0.09
CA SER A 467 -19.93 -2.10 0.02
C SER A 467 -19.56 -2.63 1.41
N VAL A 468 -19.00 -1.78 2.28
CA VAL A 468 -18.75 -2.12 3.69
C VAL A 468 -20.07 -2.26 4.46
N LEU A 469 -21.05 -1.39 4.22
CA LEU A 469 -22.37 -1.54 4.85
C LEU A 469 -23.07 -2.82 4.39
N ALA A 470 -23.01 -3.13 3.09
CA ALA A 470 -23.56 -4.34 2.53
C ALA A 470 -22.91 -5.59 3.13
N SER A 471 -21.60 -5.58 3.37
CA SER A 471 -20.92 -6.72 4.00
C SER A 471 -21.41 -6.97 5.43
N VAL A 472 -21.61 -5.92 6.23
CA VAL A 472 -22.21 -6.03 7.57
C VAL A 472 -23.63 -6.60 7.50
N VAL A 473 -24.47 -6.12 6.57
CA VAL A 473 -25.84 -6.63 6.40
C VAL A 473 -25.83 -8.12 6.02
N ILE A 474 -24.93 -8.53 5.12
CA ILE A 474 -24.77 -9.93 4.72
C ILE A 474 -24.34 -10.78 5.92
N VAL A 475 -23.38 -10.34 6.72
CA VAL A 475 -22.93 -11.05 7.92
C VAL A 475 -24.08 -11.23 8.93
N VAL A 476 -24.87 -10.19 9.18
CA VAL A 476 -26.05 -10.29 10.05
C VAL A 476 -27.06 -11.31 9.50
N ALA A 477 -27.33 -11.28 8.19
CA ALA A 477 -28.22 -12.25 7.56
C ALA A 477 -27.69 -13.70 7.69
N LEU A 478 -26.39 -13.92 7.48
CA LEU A 478 -25.74 -15.22 7.65
C LEU A 478 -25.85 -15.71 9.09
N ILE A 479 -25.62 -14.85 10.08
CA ILE A 479 -25.78 -15.19 11.51
C ILE A 479 -27.23 -15.58 11.82
N CYS A 480 -28.22 -14.85 11.29
CA CYS A 480 -29.63 -15.20 11.46
C CYS A 480 -29.96 -16.58 10.86
N ILE A 481 -29.46 -16.87 9.65
CA ILE A 481 -29.66 -18.17 8.99
C ILE A 481 -28.97 -19.29 9.77
N ALA A 482 -27.72 -19.12 10.18
CA ALA A 482 -26.99 -20.09 10.98
C ALA A 482 -27.65 -20.35 12.34
N SER A 483 -28.19 -19.31 12.97
CA SER A 483 -28.97 -19.43 14.21
C SER A 483 -30.25 -20.24 13.99
N GLY A 484 -30.96 -20.02 12.87
CA GLY A 484 -32.11 -20.85 12.47
C GLY A 484 -31.74 -22.31 12.22
N LEU A 485 -30.54 -22.56 11.69
CA LEU A 485 -29.93 -23.87 11.51
C LEU A 485 -29.23 -24.42 12.76
N ARG A 486 -29.45 -23.78 13.92
CA ARG A 486 -28.93 -24.16 15.24
C ARG A 486 -27.41 -24.36 15.29
N TRP A 487 -26.66 -23.54 14.54
CA TRP A 487 -25.20 -23.62 14.47
C TRP A 487 -24.68 -25.02 14.12
N SER A 488 -25.44 -25.77 13.31
CA SER A 488 -25.01 -27.03 12.73
C SER A 488 -23.81 -26.83 11.80
N VAL A 489 -23.08 -27.91 11.52
CA VAL A 489 -21.94 -27.91 10.57
C VAL A 489 -22.32 -27.24 9.24
N THR A 490 -23.49 -27.54 8.70
CA THR A 490 -23.99 -26.91 7.46
C THR A 490 -24.24 -25.42 7.62
N GLY A 491 -24.83 -24.98 8.75
CA GLY A 491 -25.05 -23.55 9.01
C GLY A 491 -23.74 -22.76 9.16
N GLN A 492 -22.74 -23.38 9.78
CA GLN A 492 -21.40 -22.79 9.94
C GLN A 492 -20.62 -22.74 8.61
N LEU A 493 -20.63 -23.83 7.83
CA LEU A 493 -20.01 -23.85 6.50
C LEU A 493 -20.68 -22.86 5.53
N LEU A 494 -22.00 -22.69 5.62
CA LEU A 494 -22.74 -21.69 4.82
C LEU A 494 -22.30 -20.26 5.14
N CYS A 495 -21.95 -19.99 6.41
CA CYS A 495 -21.37 -18.70 6.78
C CYS A 495 -19.96 -18.58 6.22
N ASN A 496 -19.14 -19.63 6.38
CA ASN A 496 -17.70 -19.57 6.18
C ASN A 496 -17.27 -19.63 4.70
N THR A 497 -17.82 -20.56 3.91
CA THR A 497 -17.37 -20.80 2.53
C THR A 497 -17.54 -19.56 1.65
N PRO A 498 -18.72 -18.90 1.58
CA PRO A 498 -18.88 -17.72 0.74
C PRO A 498 -18.04 -16.54 1.22
N THR A 499 -17.90 -16.35 2.53
CA THR A 499 -17.10 -15.25 3.08
C THR A 499 -15.62 -15.41 2.77
N MET A 500 -15.06 -16.61 2.96
CA MET A 500 -13.65 -16.88 2.64
C MET A 500 -13.37 -16.71 1.14
N ILE A 501 -14.27 -17.16 0.26
CA ILE A 501 -14.10 -16.99 -1.20
C ILE A 501 -14.04 -15.50 -1.55
N ILE A 502 -14.93 -14.68 -0.99
CA ILE A 502 -14.94 -13.25 -1.29
C ILE A 502 -13.74 -12.54 -0.67
N GLU A 503 -13.34 -12.91 0.54
CA GLU A 503 -12.13 -12.42 1.20
C GLU A 503 -10.87 -12.71 0.36
N GLY A 504 -10.71 -13.95 -0.12
CA GLY A 504 -9.60 -14.34 -0.99
C GLY A 504 -9.55 -13.52 -2.27
N PHE A 505 -10.71 -13.31 -2.89
CA PHE A 505 -10.82 -12.42 -4.03
C PHE A 505 -10.43 -10.97 -3.70
N LEU A 506 -10.86 -10.44 -2.55
CA LEU A 506 -10.51 -9.08 -2.12
C LEU A 506 -9.01 -8.93 -1.83
N LEU A 507 -8.34 -9.96 -1.31
CA LEU A 507 -6.88 -9.96 -1.15
C LEU A 507 -6.14 -9.90 -2.50
N LEU A 508 -6.62 -10.63 -3.52
CA LEU A 508 -6.07 -10.53 -4.88
C LEU A 508 -6.24 -9.10 -5.44
N VAL A 509 -7.44 -8.51 -5.26
CA VAL A 509 -7.71 -7.12 -5.65
C VAL A 509 -6.80 -6.14 -4.89
N LEU A 510 -6.58 -6.37 -3.59
CA LEU A 510 -5.72 -5.54 -2.76
C LEU A 510 -4.25 -5.62 -3.18
N MET A 511 -3.76 -6.81 -3.53
CA MET A 511 -2.41 -7.00 -4.05
C MET A 511 -2.20 -6.29 -5.39
N GLN A 512 -3.15 -6.42 -6.31
CA GLN A 512 -3.08 -5.69 -7.57
C GLN A 512 -3.02 -4.18 -7.35
N ALA A 513 -3.93 -3.65 -6.51
CA ALA A 513 -3.94 -2.23 -6.22
C ALA A 513 -2.66 -1.75 -5.53
N HIS A 514 -2.09 -2.58 -4.65
CA HIS A 514 -0.79 -2.30 -4.04
C HIS A 514 0.33 -2.22 -5.09
N ASN A 515 0.38 -3.17 -6.02
CA ASN A 515 1.38 -3.17 -7.10
C ASN A 515 1.27 -1.94 -7.99
N MET A 516 0.04 -1.53 -8.33
CA MET A 516 -0.23 -0.32 -9.11
C MET A 516 0.19 0.93 -8.36
N SER A 517 -0.27 1.10 -7.10
CA SER A 517 0.09 2.24 -6.27
C SER A 517 1.60 2.34 -6.04
N ASN A 518 2.28 1.22 -5.79
CA ASN A 518 3.73 1.22 -5.59
C ASN A 518 4.50 1.64 -6.85
N ARG A 519 4.09 1.17 -8.04
CA ARG A 519 4.69 1.63 -9.31
C ARG A 519 4.54 3.14 -9.49
N ARG A 520 3.33 3.65 -9.26
CA ARG A 520 3.02 5.08 -9.35
C ARG A 520 3.78 5.92 -8.32
N ARG A 521 3.81 5.50 -7.05
CA ARG A 521 4.57 6.14 -5.96
C ARG A 521 6.05 6.25 -6.28
N ARG A 522 6.65 5.18 -6.80
CA ARG A 522 8.07 5.18 -7.20
C ARG A 522 8.35 6.18 -8.31
N ALA A 523 7.47 6.25 -9.31
CA ALA A 523 7.59 7.23 -10.38
C ALA A 523 7.45 8.67 -9.86
N GLN A 524 6.45 8.95 -9.01
CA GLN A 524 6.25 10.25 -8.37
C GLN A 524 7.45 10.69 -7.53
N LEU A 525 7.98 9.81 -6.67
CA LEU A 525 9.15 10.13 -5.84
C LEU A 525 10.41 10.37 -6.66
N ARG A 526 10.63 9.56 -7.70
CA ARG A 526 11.72 9.78 -8.64
C ARG A 526 11.59 11.14 -9.32
N GLU A 527 10.38 11.50 -9.75
CA GLU A 527 10.12 12.79 -10.38
C GLU A 527 10.41 13.96 -9.43
N ILE A 528 9.97 13.87 -8.16
CA ILE A 528 10.27 14.89 -7.13
C ILE A 528 11.78 14.99 -6.91
N LEU A 529 12.48 13.87 -6.77
CA LEU A 529 13.93 13.85 -6.60
C LEU A 529 14.64 14.55 -7.77
N VAL A 530 14.29 14.19 -9.01
CA VAL A 530 14.83 14.85 -10.20
C VAL A 530 14.50 16.34 -10.18
N ARG A 531 13.29 16.72 -9.75
CA ARG A 531 12.90 18.13 -9.68
C ARG A 531 13.78 18.92 -8.72
N ARG A 532 13.99 18.39 -7.51
CA ARG A 532 14.84 18.98 -6.47
C ARG A 532 16.28 19.16 -6.95
N LEU A 533 16.81 18.17 -7.67
CA LEU A 533 18.18 18.22 -8.18
C LEU A 533 18.37 19.27 -9.26
N ARG A 534 17.42 19.40 -10.19
CA ARG A 534 17.47 20.46 -11.22
C ARG A 534 17.39 21.84 -10.60
N ILE A 535 16.52 22.04 -9.61
CA ILE A 535 16.44 23.31 -8.86
C ILE A 535 17.78 23.61 -8.21
N ASN A 536 18.37 22.64 -7.51
CA ASN A 536 19.65 22.80 -6.83
C ASN A 536 20.80 23.13 -7.81
N ALA A 537 20.90 22.40 -8.93
CA ALA A 537 21.91 22.62 -9.96
C ALA A 537 21.74 23.99 -10.66
N GLN A 538 20.50 24.42 -10.90
CA GLN A 538 20.25 25.73 -11.52
C GLN A 538 20.59 26.89 -10.57
N MET A 539 20.27 26.77 -9.27
CA MET A 539 20.72 27.74 -8.27
C MET A 539 22.25 27.81 -8.24
N GLN A 540 22.95 26.67 -8.28
CA GLN A 540 24.42 26.69 -8.38
C GLN A 540 24.89 27.44 -9.62
N ARG A 541 24.28 27.18 -10.79
CA ARG A 541 24.67 27.83 -12.05
C ARG A 541 24.49 29.35 -12.02
N ILE A 542 23.40 29.85 -11.42
CA ILE A 542 23.10 31.29 -11.36
C ILE A 542 24.09 32.03 -10.44
N TRP A 543 24.46 31.42 -9.31
CA TRP A 543 25.26 32.08 -8.26
C TRP A 543 26.69 31.53 -8.10
N LYS A 544 27.20 30.77 -9.08
CA LYS A 544 28.56 30.19 -9.05
C LYS A 544 29.67 31.26 -9.05
N ASP A 545 29.42 32.39 -9.71
CA ASP A 545 30.44 33.41 -10.04
C ASP A 545 30.46 34.62 -9.08
N LYS A 546 29.78 34.54 -7.92
CA LYS A 546 29.69 35.64 -6.93
C LYS A 546 30.40 35.35 -5.60
N LYS A 547 31.08 34.20 -5.47
CA LYS A 547 32.08 33.96 -4.40
C LYS A 547 33.46 34.25 -4.98
#